data_AF-A0A829QJD8-F1
#
_entry.id   AF-A0A829QJD8-F1
#
_cell.length_a   1.000
_cell.length_b   1.000
_cell.length_c   1.000
_cell.angle_alpha   90.00
_cell.angle_beta   90.00
_cell.angle_gamma   90.00
#
_symmetry.space_group_name_H-M   'P 1'
#
loop_
_entity.id
_entity.type
_entity.pdbx_description
1 polymer ?
#
loop_
_entity_poly.entity_id
_entity_poly.type
_entity_poly.pdbx_seq_one_letter_code
_entity_poly.pdbx_strand_id
1 'polypeptide(L)'
;MSIFIAEPGAWRDLSAVRTWTAQCPQHGTADITCTDTAHLPIPAVSADDVAVVESRCRSSFDYRYRTYYALVRGCLVYIMAHGDDPRPAESVLEVVVNKVRSGADTP
;
A
#
# COMPACT_ATOMS: atom_id res chain seq x y z
N MET A 1 -2.52 -10.79 5.74
CA MET A 1 -1.79 -9.51 5.65
C MET A 1 -0.40 -9.82 5.16
N SER A 2 0.09 -9.05 4.19
CA SER A 2 1.41 -9.25 3.59
C SER A 2 2.18 -7.92 3.63
N ILE A 3 3.46 -7.97 4.00
CA ILE A 3 4.33 -6.79 4.13
C ILE A 3 5.50 -6.96 3.18
N PHE A 4 5.80 -5.92 2.42
CA PHE A 4 6.95 -5.86 1.55
C PHE A 4 7.71 -4.56 1.76
N ILE A 5 9.04 -4.65 1.76
CA ILE A 5 9.93 -3.51 1.85
C ILE A 5 10.85 -3.61 0.64
N ALA A 6 10.77 -2.63 -0.25
CA ALA A 6 11.72 -2.46 -1.34
C ALA A 6 12.87 -1.59 -0.85
N GLU A 7 14.10 -2.06 -1.06
CA GLU A 7 15.33 -1.32 -0.81
C GLU A 7 15.31 0.07 -1.47
N PRO A 8 16.09 1.04 -0.95
CA PRO A 8 16.25 2.34 -1.56
C PRO A 8 16.58 2.19 -3.06
N GLY A 9 15.69 2.71 -3.90
CA GLY A 9 15.77 2.52 -5.34
C GLY A 9 15.24 3.72 -6.12
N ALA A 10 14.60 3.47 -7.26
CA ALA A 10 14.09 4.51 -8.16
C ALA A 10 12.86 5.28 -7.62
N TRP A 11 12.35 4.93 -6.43
CA TRP A 11 11.15 5.53 -5.86
C TRP A 11 11.48 6.89 -5.23
N ARG A 12 11.18 7.97 -5.97
CA ARG A 12 11.30 9.35 -5.48
C ARG A 12 10.05 9.83 -4.75
N ASP A 13 8.89 9.32 -5.17
CA ASP A 13 7.57 9.60 -4.64
C ASP A 13 6.61 8.46 -5.05
N LEU A 14 5.34 8.56 -4.67
CA LEU A 14 4.30 7.61 -5.08
C LEU A 14 3.51 8.10 -6.31
N SER A 15 4.06 8.99 -7.14
CA SER A 15 3.39 9.50 -8.35
C SER A 15 3.07 8.37 -9.33
N ALA A 16 3.93 7.36 -9.46
CA ALA A 16 3.68 6.20 -10.30
C ALA A 16 2.46 5.39 -9.82
N VAL A 17 2.33 5.18 -8.51
CA VAL A 17 1.16 4.50 -7.91
C VAL A 17 -0.12 5.28 -8.19
N ARG A 18 -0.10 6.60 -7.96
CA ARG A 18 -1.26 7.48 -8.20
C ARG A 18 -1.64 7.54 -9.67
N THR A 19 -0.64 7.65 -10.55
CA THR A 19 -0.83 7.70 -12.00
C THR A 19 -1.45 6.41 -12.50
N TRP A 20 -0.92 5.27 -12.09
CA TRP A 20 -1.49 3.96 -12.43
C TRP A 20 -2.93 3.83 -11.92
N THR A 21 -3.19 4.18 -10.66
CA THR A 21 -4.54 4.13 -10.09
C THR A 21 -5.52 5.04 -10.84
N ALA A 22 -5.06 6.20 -11.33
CA ALA A 22 -5.91 7.15 -12.06
C ALA A 22 -6.15 6.75 -13.52
N GLN A 23 -5.12 6.23 -14.21
CA GLN A 23 -5.17 5.96 -15.65
C GLN A 23 -5.64 4.54 -15.97
N CYS A 24 -5.24 3.57 -15.14
CA CYS A 24 -5.52 2.15 -15.34
C CYS A 24 -6.08 1.53 -14.04
N PRO A 25 -7.24 2.01 -13.53
CA PRO A 25 -7.80 1.52 -12.28
C PRO A 25 -8.21 0.05 -12.37
N GLN A 26 -8.42 -0.50 -13.56
CA GLN A 26 -8.83 -1.89 -13.75
C GLN A 26 -7.64 -2.78 -14.12
N HIS A 27 -7.48 -3.88 -13.39
CA HIS A 27 -6.47 -4.91 -13.66
C HIS A 27 -7.02 -6.28 -13.31
N GLY A 28 -6.40 -7.35 -13.83
CA GLY A 28 -6.92 -8.69 -13.59
C GLY A 28 -6.22 -9.78 -14.39
N THR A 29 -6.54 -11.01 -14.03
CA THR A 29 -6.26 -12.22 -14.82
C THR A 29 -7.58 -12.77 -15.34
N ALA A 30 -7.55 -13.86 -16.13
CA ALA A 30 -8.74 -14.40 -16.80
C ALA A 30 -9.97 -14.59 -15.89
N ASP A 31 -9.76 -14.91 -14.60
CA ASP A 31 -10.84 -15.26 -13.68
C ASP A 31 -11.11 -14.19 -12.60
N ILE A 32 -10.29 -13.12 -12.54
CA ILE A 32 -10.35 -12.11 -11.48
C ILE A 32 -10.22 -10.73 -12.10
N THR A 33 -11.22 -9.88 -11.89
CA THR A 33 -11.16 -8.46 -12.25
C THR A 33 -11.15 -7.59 -11.01
N CYS A 34 -10.14 -6.75 -10.86
CA CYS A 34 -9.98 -5.79 -9.77
C CYS A 34 -10.18 -4.36 -10.28
N THR A 35 -10.78 -3.52 -9.44
CA THR A 35 -10.84 -2.07 -9.64
C THR A 35 -10.23 -1.38 -8.43
N ASP A 36 -9.19 -0.62 -8.70
CA ASP A 36 -8.42 0.13 -7.74
C ASP A 36 -8.94 1.55 -7.63
N THR A 37 -9.03 2.02 -6.39
CA THR A 37 -9.42 3.39 -6.09
C THR A 37 -8.48 3.96 -5.05
N ALA A 38 -8.06 5.21 -5.26
CA ALA A 38 -7.37 5.96 -4.21
C ALA A 38 -8.32 6.07 -3.01
N HIS A 39 -7.84 5.66 -1.84
CA HIS A 39 -8.65 5.57 -0.64
C HIS A 39 -8.33 6.74 0.31
N LEU A 40 -9.39 7.36 0.84
CA LEU A 40 -9.30 8.44 1.83
C LEU A 40 -10.18 8.11 3.05
N PRO A 41 -9.78 8.51 4.26
CA PRO A 41 -8.56 9.26 4.57
C PRO A 41 -7.28 8.40 4.49
N ILE A 42 -6.15 9.05 4.20
CA ILE A 42 -4.83 8.42 4.28
C ILE A 42 -4.36 8.51 5.74
N PRO A 43 -3.85 7.42 6.34
CA PRO A 43 -3.34 7.45 7.71
C PRO A 43 -2.16 8.42 7.81
N ALA A 44 -2.13 9.20 8.89
CA ALA A 44 -1.06 10.15 9.17
C ALA A 44 0.16 9.41 9.75
N VAL A 45 1.02 8.87 8.88
CA VAL A 45 2.30 8.26 9.26
C VAL A 45 3.45 9.22 8.95
N SER A 46 4.51 9.17 9.76
CA SER A 46 5.71 9.99 9.58
C SER A 46 6.62 9.44 8.47
N ALA A 47 6.13 9.53 7.23
CA ALA A 47 6.80 9.12 6.00
C ALA A 47 6.92 10.33 5.05
N ASP A 48 7.80 10.21 4.05
CA ASP A 48 8.02 11.25 3.04
C ASP A 48 6.81 11.38 2.10
N ASP A 49 6.17 10.24 1.79
CA ASP A 49 4.95 10.18 0.99
C ASP A 49 4.10 8.96 1.38
N VAL A 50 2.77 9.07 1.30
CA VAL A 50 1.83 8.00 1.67
C VAL A 50 0.68 7.94 0.67
N ALA A 51 0.26 6.73 0.31
CA ALA A 51 -0.94 6.49 -0.48
C ALA A 51 -1.65 5.23 0.01
N VAL A 52 -2.97 5.19 -0.12
CA VAL A 52 -3.76 3.99 0.12
C VAL A 52 -4.57 3.69 -1.13
N VAL A 53 -4.53 2.44 -1.57
CA VAL A 53 -5.32 1.95 -2.70
C VAL A 53 -6.26 0.87 -2.18
N GLU A 54 -7.57 1.05 -2.38
CA GLU A 54 -8.56 0.01 -2.17
C GLU A 54 -8.80 -0.72 -3.48
N SER A 55 -8.51 -2.02 -3.49
CA SER A 55 -8.78 -2.91 -4.62
C SER A 55 -10.06 -3.71 -4.35
N ARG A 56 -11.03 -3.57 -5.24
CA ARG A 56 -12.27 -4.36 -5.24
C ARG A 56 -12.20 -5.38 -6.35
N CYS A 57 -12.10 -6.65 -5.99
CA CYS A 57 -11.92 -7.73 -6.94
C CYS A 57 -13.16 -8.62 -7.00
N ARG A 58 -13.55 -8.99 -8.22
CA ARG A 58 -14.65 -9.89 -8.51
C ARG A 58 -14.11 -11.12 -9.24
N SER A 59 -14.42 -12.29 -8.69
CA SER A 59 -14.33 -13.59 -9.36
C SER A 59 -15.64 -14.36 -9.12
N SER A 60 -15.58 -15.60 -8.60
CA SER A 60 -16.70 -16.36 -8.04
C SER A 60 -17.22 -15.78 -6.72
N PHE A 61 -16.44 -14.92 -6.07
CA PHE A 61 -16.81 -14.16 -4.88
C PHE A 61 -16.23 -12.75 -4.96
N ASP A 62 -16.92 -11.79 -4.35
CA ASP A 62 -16.44 -10.42 -4.23
C ASP A 62 -15.50 -10.33 -3.01
N TYR A 63 -14.28 -9.83 -3.21
CA TYR A 63 -13.34 -9.59 -2.11
C TYR A 63 -12.65 -8.24 -2.26
N ARG A 64 -12.25 -7.69 -1.12
CA ARG A 64 -11.65 -6.38 -1.00
C ARG A 64 -10.37 -6.47 -0.19
N TYR A 65 -9.36 -5.72 -0.62
CA TYR A 65 -8.17 -5.48 0.17
C TYR A 65 -7.70 -4.04 0.01
N ARG A 66 -6.91 -3.58 0.98
CA ARG A 66 -6.25 -2.28 0.95
C ARG A 66 -4.75 -2.46 0.90
N THR A 67 -4.12 -1.73 -0.01
CA THR A 67 -2.68 -1.63 -0.10
C THR A 67 -2.25 -0.26 0.38
N TYR A 68 -1.50 -0.23 1.47
CA TYR A 68 -0.90 0.98 2.02
C TYR A 68 0.50 1.09 1.46
N TYR A 69 0.85 2.24 0.91
CA TYR A 69 2.18 2.57 0.41
C TYR A 69 2.74 3.71 1.26
N ALA A 70 3.99 3.58 1.70
CA ALA A 70 4.73 4.64 2.36
C ALA A 70 6.15 4.70 1.80
N LEU A 71 6.61 5.89 1.46
CA LEU A 71 8.00 6.15 1.09
C LEU A 71 8.74 6.76 2.28
N VAL A 72 9.86 6.15 2.69
CA VAL A 72 10.64 6.62 3.83
C VAL A 72 12.13 6.48 3.51
N ARG A 73 12.84 7.61 3.44
CA ARG A 73 14.27 7.68 3.08
C ARG A 73 14.60 6.96 1.76
N GLY A 74 13.68 7.01 0.80
CA GLY A 74 13.80 6.32 -0.49
C GLY A 74 13.45 4.84 -0.47
N CYS A 75 13.18 4.23 0.69
CA CYS A 75 12.63 2.87 0.80
C CYS A 75 11.12 2.90 0.57
N LEU A 76 10.62 2.00 -0.28
CA LEU A 76 9.18 1.79 -0.44
C LEU A 76 8.72 0.70 0.52
N VAL A 77 7.84 1.05 1.45
CA VAL A 77 7.10 0.10 2.27
C VAL A 77 5.71 -0.05 1.65
N TYR A 78 5.25 -1.28 1.43
CA TYR A 78 3.82 -1.49 1.19
C TYR A 78 3.25 -2.69 1.94
N ILE A 79 2.00 -2.53 2.41
CA ILE A 79 1.28 -3.50 3.21
C ILE A 79 -0.06 -3.80 2.54
N MET A 80 -0.32 -5.07 2.26
CA MET A 80 -1.62 -5.54 1.80
C MET A 80 -2.42 -6.12 2.96
N ALA A 81 -3.59 -5.53 3.22
CA ALA A 81 -4.52 -5.93 4.25
C ALA A 81 -5.82 -6.45 3.64
N HIS A 82 -6.17 -7.70 3.98
CA HIS A 82 -7.46 -8.30 3.63
C HIS A 82 -8.42 -8.12 4.81
N GLY A 83 -9.68 -7.80 4.53
CA GLY A 83 -10.73 -7.61 5.53
C GLY A 83 -11.19 -6.16 5.66
N ASP A 84 -12.17 -5.95 6.54
CA ASP A 84 -12.93 -4.70 6.62
C ASP A 84 -12.36 -3.70 7.64
N ASP A 85 -11.59 -4.15 8.64
CA ASP A 85 -10.97 -3.28 9.64
C ASP A 85 -9.54 -2.90 9.21
N PRO A 86 -9.28 -1.62 8.86
CA PRO A 86 -7.96 -1.16 8.43
C PRO A 86 -6.97 -0.96 9.57
N ARG A 87 -7.44 -0.78 10.81
CA ARG A 87 -6.61 -0.31 11.93
C ARG A 87 -5.39 -1.19 12.21
N PRO A 88 -5.48 -2.54 12.18
CA PRO A 88 -4.30 -3.37 12.36
C PRO A 88 -3.20 -3.09 11.32
N ALA A 89 -3.58 -2.82 10.07
CA ALA A 89 -2.61 -2.55 9.01
C ALA A 89 -2.00 -1.14 9.15
N GLU A 90 -2.79 -0.15 9.56
CA GLU A 90 -2.30 1.21 9.80
C GLU A 90 -1.29 1.25 10.97
N SER A 91 -1.57 0.55 12.07
CA SER A 91 -0.62 0.45 13.19
C SER A 91 0.67 -0.26 12.78
N VAL A 92 0.58 -1.31 11.95
CA VAL A 92 1.77 -2.00 11.44
C VAL A 92 2.55 -1.09 10.47
N LEU A 93 1.86 -0.33 9.61
CA LEU A 93 2.51 0.65 8.72
C LEU A 93 3.33 1.66 9.52
N GLU A 94 2.75 2.22 10.59
CA GLU A 94 3.45 3.16 11.45
C GLU A 94 4.70 2.54 12.09
N VAL A 95 4.60 1.31 12.62
CA VAL A 95 5.74 0.60 13.22
C VAL A 95 6.85 0.35 12.20
N VAL A 96 6.50 -0.12 10.99
CA VAL A 96 7.47 -0.42 9.94
C VAL A 96 8.14 0.86 9.43
N VAL A 97 7.37 1.92 9.16
CA VAL A 97 7.91 3.23 8.75
C VAL A 97 8.87 3.78 9.80
N ASN A 98 8.48 3.72 11.09
CA ASN A 98 9.33 4.16 12.19
C ASN A 98 10.64 3.38 12.26
N LYS A 99 10.59 2.06 12.02
CA LYS A 99 11.76 1.19 12.02
C LYS A 99 12.71 1.47 10.85
N VAL A 100 12.17 1.57 9.63
CA VAL A 100 12.98 1.91 8.44
C VAL A 100 13.63 3.28 8.61
N ARG A 101 12.89 4.25 9.17
CA ARG A 101 13.40 5.59 9.47
C ARG A 101 14.52 5.58 10.51
N SER A 102 14.41 4.78 11.57
CA SER A 102 15.43 4.73 12.62
C SER A 102 16.68 3.96 12.20
N GLY A 103 16.62 3.17 11.13
CA GLY A 103 17.71 2.30 10.71
C GLY A 103 17.98 1.17 11.70
N ALA A 104 17.01 0.86 12.58
CA ALA A 104 17.13 -0.22 13.53
C ALA A 104 17.02 -1.56 12.80
N ASP A 105 18.05 -2.39 12.90
CA ASP A 105 18.13 -3.70 12.25
C ASP A 105 16.81 -4.50 12.41
N THR A 106 16.35 -5.04 11.30
CA THR A 106 15.41 -6.17 11.29
C THR A 106 16.08 -7.35 11.99
N PRO A 107 15.56 -7.84 13.14
CA PRO A 107 16.04 -9.10 13.70
C PRO A 107 15.71 -10.26 12.76
#